data_AF-A0A937XF59-F1
#
_entry.id   AF-A0A937XF59-F1
#
_cell.length_a   1.000
_cell.length_b   1.000
_cell.length_c   1.000
_cell.angle_alpha   90.00
_cell.angle_beta   90.00
_cell.angle_gamma   90.00
#
_symmetry.space_group_name_H-M   'P 1'
#
loop_
_entity.id
_entity.type
_entity.pdbx_description
1 polymer ?
#
loop_
_entity_poly.entity_id
_entity_poly.type
_entity_poly.pdbx_seq_one_letter_code
_entity_poly.pdbx_strand_id
1 'polypeptide(L)'
;MNTFARHIMILLAVAGLVGSSCDQSKPNSAPTITSLDVPDTIDASVDATLNCIATDPDSTALAYNWTSTGGTFISTTGATVEWTAPESSGSATITVTVLDDSGASDTSSATVIVRPVTTTIIAWDGAVEAGEYKLWSSSYIPIGYRVHGSFSVDDNDITFLMLDSTNYQLWRLDSSYSALIKVEESAGSDFSAIVPAGAGYHFILDNQFNVNRDSSVHLLVQQSSP
;
A
#
# COMPACT_ATOMS: atom_id res chain seq x y z
N MET A 1 -49.90 -101.58 1.65
CA MET A 1 -50.03 -100.78 2.89
C MET A 1 -48.69 -100.82 3.58
N ASN A 2 -47.97 -99.77 3.92
CA ASN A 2 -48.02 -98.31 3.78
C ASN A 2 -46.58 -97.93 4.20
N THR A 3 -45.76 -97.34 3.32
CA THR A 3 -45.41 -95.90 3.32
C THR A 3 -44.85 -95.42 4.69
N PHE A 4 -43.72 -94.72 4.81
CA PHE A 4 -43.25 -93.53 4.11
C PHE A 4 -41.78 -93.21 4.50
N ALA A 5 -41.11 -92.41 3.65
CA ALA A 5 -40.08 -91.40 3.98
C ALA A 5 -38.69 -91.88 4.45
N ARG A 6 -37.55 -91.26 4.10
CA ARG A 6 -37.21 -90.04 3.35
C ARG A 6 -35.69 -90.14 3.09
N HIS A 7 -35.23 -90.10 1.83
CA HIS A 7 -33.80 -89.98 1.53
C HIS A 7 -33.42 -88.49 1.47
N ILE A 8 -32.32 -88.19 2.16
CA ILE A 8 -31.70 -86.91 2.44
C ILE A 8 -31.32 -86.15 1.15
N MET A 9 -31.76 -84.90 1.00
CA MET A 9 -31.18 -83.93 0.07
C MET A 9 -29.89 -83.37 0.69
N ILE A 10 -28.76 -83.54 0.00
CA ILE A 10 -27.50 -82.84 0.31
C ILE A 10 -27.55 -81.48 -0.39
N LEU A 11 -27.72 -80.40 0.39
CA LEU A 11 -27.48 -79.03 -0.06
C LEU A 11 -25.97 -78.74 0.09
N LEU A 12 -25.28 -78.57 -1.04
CA LEU A 12 -23.95 -77.96 -1.08
C LEU A 12 -24.09 -76.45 -0.83
N ALA A 13 -23.81 -76.02 0.40
CA ALA A 13 -23.63 -74.62 0.71
C ALA A 13 -22.22 -74.19 0.26
N VAL A 14 -22.13 -73.55 -0.90
CA VAL A 14 -20.93 -72.79 -1.28
C VAL A 14 -20.96 -71.51 -0.45
N ALA A 15 -20.14 -71.46 0.60
CA ALA A 15 -19.87 -70.23 1.33
C ALA A 15 -19.01 -69.31 0.43
N GLY A 16 -19.67 -68.42 -0.31
CA GLY A 16 -19.01 -67.31 -0.98
C GLY A 16 -18.42 -66.38 0.07
N LEU A 17 -17.10 -66.41 0.21
CA LEU A 17 -16.34 -65.43 0.99
C LEU A 17 -16.37 -64.11 0.21
N VAL A 18 -17.32 -63.23 0.53
CA VAL A 18 -17.23 -61.83 0.10
C VAL A 18 -16.16 -61.15 0.94
N GLY A 19 -14.92 -61.22 0.47
CA GLY A 19 -13.87 -60.32 0.93
C GLY A 19 -14.24 -58.91 0.48
N SER A 20 -14.94 -58.17 1.32
CA SER A 20 -15.05 -56.71 1.20
C SER A 20 -13.66 -56.12 1.45
N SER A 21 -12.85 -56.10 0.39
CA SER A 21 -11.66 -55.28 0.35
C SER A 21 -12.15 -53.84 0.26
N CYS A 22 -12.38 -53.21 1.42
CA CYS A 22 -12.40 -51.76 1.48
C CYS A 22 -11.00 -51.32 1.06
N ASP A 23 -10.88 -50.92 -0.20
CA ASP A 23 -9.70 -50.28 -0.76
C ASP A 23 -9.53 -48.95 -0.02
N GLN A 24 -8.79 -48.96 1.09
CA GLN A 24 -8.47 -47.78 1.87
C GLN A 24 -7.31 -47.07 1.16
N SER A 25 -7.58 -46.35 0.08
CA SER A 25 -6.64 -45.37 -0.44
C SER A 25 -6.36 -44.35 0.68
N LYS A 26 -5.09 -44.16 1.05
CA LYS A 26 -4.66 -43.19 2.07
C LYS A 26 -5.39 -41.84 1.84
N PRO A 27 -6.02 -41.23 2.87
CA PRO A 27 -6.55 -39.88 2.75
C PRO A 27 -5.44 -38.91 2.32
N ASN A 28 -5.74 -38.02 1.37
CA ASN A 28 -4.80 -37.01 0.90
C ASN A 28 -4.42 -36.04 2.03
N SER A 29 -3.13 -35.72 2.15
CA SER A 29 -2.63 -34.67 3.05
C SER A 29 -2.74 -33.32 2.36
N ALA A 30 -2.99 -32.25 3.12
CA ALA A 30 -2.91 -30.90 2.56
C ALA A 30 -1.44 -30.45 2.42
N PRO A 31 -1.16 -29.49 1.51
CA PRO A 31 0.17 -28.89 1.44
C PRO A 31 0.50 -28.17 2.75
N THR A 32 1.79 -27.91 2.97
CA THR A 32 2.27 -27.12 4.11
C THR A 32 3.19 -26.01 3.61
N ILE A 33 2.85 -24.76 3.91
CA ILE A 33 3.70 -23.60 3.66
C ILE A 33 4.77 -23.56 4.76
N THR A 34 6.03 -23.70 4.35
CA THR A 34 7.19 -23.72 5.25
C THR A 34 7.90 -22.37 5.34
N SER A 35 7.74 -21.52 4.31
CA SER A 35 8.30 -20.18 4.29
C SER A 35 7.49 -19.27 3.38
N LEU A 36 7.28 -18.04 3.84
CA LEU A 36 6.72 -16.93 3.07
C LEU A 36 7.72 -15.78 3.17
N ASP A 37 8.39 -15.48 2.06
CA ASP A 37 9.39 -14.42 1.95
C ASP A 37 8.74 -13.19 1.33
N VAL A 38 8.46 -12.21 2.19
CA VAL A 38 7.95 -10.89 1.84
C VAL A 38 8.73 -9.85 2.67
N PRO A 39 8.92 -8.62 2.15
CA PRO A 39 9.61 -7.58 2.91
C PRO A 39 8.77 -7.11 4.10
N ASP A 40 9.41 -6.84 5.24
CA ASP A 40 8.73 -6.20 6.39
C ASP A 40 8.30 -4.76 6.06
N THR A 41 9.13 -4.04 5.28
CA THR A 41 8.92 -2.64 4.91
C THR A 41 9.32 -2.40 3.45
N ILE A 42 8.59 -1.52 2.77
CA ILE A 42 8.90 -1.08 1.40
C ILE A 42 8.46 0.37 1.20
N ASP A 43 9.09 1.12 0.29
CA ASP A 43 8.59 2.45 -0.09
C ASP A 43 7.39 2.31 -1.04
N ALA A 44 6.47 3.28 -0.98
CA ALA A 44 5.33 3.35 -1.89
C ALA A 44 5.76 3.27 -3.36
N SER A 45 4.96 2.60 -4.18
CA SER A 45 5.20 2.41 -5.63
C SER A 45 6.49 1.66 -6.02
N VAL A 46 7.18 1.01 -5.07
CA VAL A 46 8.36 0.17 -5.36
C VAL A 46 7.95 -1.29 -5.59
N ASP A 47 8.65 -1.96 -6.50
CA ASP A 47 8.45 -3.38 -6.81
C ASP A 47 9.22 -4.30 -5.84
N ALA A 48 8.60 -5.44 -5.51
CA ALA A 48 9.23 -6.51 -4.76
C ALA A 48 8.95 -7.88 -5.39
N THR A 49 9.97 -8.75 -5.36
CA THR A 49 9.83 -10.17 -5.66
C THR A 49 9.43 -10.90 -4.38
N LEU A 50 8.28 -11.56 -4.39
CA LEU A 50 7.76 -12.34 -3.26
C LEU A 50 7.91 -13.84 -3.55
N ASN A 51 8.20 -14.64 -2.54
CA ASN A 51 8.41 -16.08 -2.71
C ASN A 51 7.72 -16.91 -1.63
N CYS A 52 7.14 -18.04 -2.01
CA CYS A 52 6.51 -19.00 -1.11
C CYS A 52 7.13 -20.39 -1.31
N ILE A 53 7.51 -21.03 -0.20
CA ILE A 53 8.00 -22.42 -0.20
C ILE A 53 6.95 -23.29 0.49
N ALA A 54 6.36 -24.20 -0.27
CA ALA A 54 5.42 -25.18 0.23
C ALA A 54 5.79 -26.60 -0.20
N THR A 55 5.39 -27.57 0.59
CA THR A 55 5.62 -29.00 0.33
C THR A 55 4.36 -29.79 0.62
N ASP A 56 4.13 -30.83 -0.16
CA ASP A 56 3.06 -31.81 0.06
C ASP A 56 3.65 -33.22 -0.05
N PRO A 57 3.38 -34.14 0.89
CA PRO A 57 3.92 -35.50 0.85
C PRO A 57 3.22 -36.42 -0.18
N ASP A 58 2.01 -36.06 -0.60
CA ASP A 58 1.15 -36.81 -1.51
C ASP A 58 1.13 -36.23 -2.93
N SER A 59 1.41 -34.92 -3.09
CA SER A 59 1.40 -34.22 -4.37
C SER A 59 2.74 -33.54 -4.70
N THR A 60 3.16 -33.66 -5.96
CA THR A 60 4.33 -32.92 -6.49
C THR A 60 3.95 -31.66 -7.25
N ALA A 61 2.66 -31.46 -7.52
CA ALA A 61 2.15 -30.35 -8.31
C ALA A 61 1.31 -29.43 -7.43
N LEU A 62 1.88 -28.28 -7.08
CA LEU A 62 1.21 -27.28 -6.24
C LEU A 62 0.82 -26.06 -7.07
N ALA A 63 -0.42 -25.61 -6.89
CA ALA A 63 -0.94 -24.37 -7.45
C ALA A 63 -0.89 -23.26 -6.39
N TYR A 64 -0.47 -22.07 -6.79
CA TYR A 64 -0.32 -20.90 -5.91
C TYR A 64 -1.27 -19.80 -6.37
N ASN A 65 -1.97 -19.19 -5.43
CA ASN A 65 -2.82 -18.04 -5.69
C ASN A 65 -2.52 -16.93 -4.67
N TRP A 66 -2.11 -15.77 -5.18
CA TRP A 66 -1.73 -14.59 -4.39
C TRP A 66 -2.82 -13.52 -4.40
N THR A 67 -3.01 -12.87 -3.25
CA THR A 67 -3.89 -11.70 -3.10
C THR A 67 -3.26 -10.68 -2.17
N SER A 68 -3.68 -9.42 -2.27
CA SER A 68 -3.25 -8.36 -1.36
C SER A 68 -4.37 -7.38 -1.03
N THR A 69 -4.28 -6.72 0.12
CA THR A 69 -5.18 -5.61 0.47
C THR A 69 -4.78 -4.27 -0.17
N GLY A 70 -3.56 -4.19 -0.72
CA GLY A 70 -3.03 -3.01 -1.42
C GLY A 70 -1.92 -3.39 -2.40
N GLY A 71 -1.61 -2.51 -3.33
CA GLY A 71 -0.66 -2.76 -4.41
C GLY A 71 -1.23 -3.66 -5.52
N THR A 72 -0.38 -4.06 -6.46
CA THR A 72 -0.78 -4.83 -7.63
C THR A 72 0.24 -5.91 -7.97
N PHE A 73 -0.22 -7.06 -8.45
CA PHE A 73 0.64 -8.12 -8.96
C PHE A 73 0.70 -8.11 -10.47
N ILE A 74 1.87 -8.42 -11.04
CA ILE A 74 2.00 -8.72 -12.48
C ILE A 74 1.36 -10.08 -12.81
N SER A 75 1.53 -11.06 -11.91
CA SER A 75 0.88 -12.37 -11.93
C SER A 75 0.50 -12.77 -10.51
N THR A 76 -0.68 -13.36 -10.32
CA THR A 76 -1.12 -13.90 -9.03
C THR A 76 -0.83 -15.39 -8.87
N THR A 77 -0.07 -15.99 -9.80
CA THR A 77 0.20 -17.43 -9.82
C THR A 77 1.69 -17.73 -9.88
N GLY A 78 2.07 -18.89 -9.36
CA GLY A 78 3.45 -19.35 -9.23
C GLY A 78 3.99 -19.19 -7.80
N ALA A 79 5.04 -19.95 -7.49
CA ALA A 79 5.71 -19.90 -6.19
C ALA A 79 6.41 -18.55 -5.94
N THR A 80 6.80 -17.86 -7.02
CA THR A 80 7.42 -16.53 -7.01
C THR A 80 6.59 -15.58 -7.85
N VAL A 81 6.32 -14.38 -7.33
CA VAL A 81 5.55 -13.33 -8.01
C VAL A 81 6.21 -11.97 -7.86
N GLU A 82 5.91 -11.05 -8.80
CA GLU A 82 6.27 -9.63 -8.68
C GLU A 82 5.04 -8.82 -8.22
N TRP A 83 5.25 -8.03 -7.16
CA TRP A 83 4.24 -7.17 -6.55
C TRP A 83 4.75 -5.74 -6.44
N THR A 84 3.96 -4.79 -6.91
CA THR A 84 4.20 -3.35 -6.76
C THR A 84 3.43 -2.84 -5.54
N ALA A 85 4.13 -2.19 -4.61
CA ALA A 85 3.51 -1.57 -3.45
C ALA A 85 2.49 -0.48 -3.85
N PRO A 86 1.42 -0.25 -3.07
CA PRO A 86 0.48 0.84 -3.34
C PRO A 86 1.17 2.20 -3.30
N GLU A 87 0.56 3.19 -3.96
CA GLU A 87 1.05 4.58 -3.94
C GLU A 87 0.86 5.25 -2.57
N SER A 88 -0.15 4.81 -1.81
CA SER A 88 -0.37 5.26 -0.44
C SER A 88 0.46 4.45 0.55
N SER A 89 1.11 5.15 1.47
CA SER A 89 1.69 4.61 2.68
C SER A 89 0.65 3.95 3.60
N GLY A 90 1.14 3.15 4.56
CA GLY A 90 0.30 2.39 5.48
C GLY A 90 0.73 0.93 5.53
N SER A 91 -0.23 0.00 5.40
CA SER A 91 0.05 -1.43 5.45
C SER A 91 -0.69 -2.19 4.35
N ALA A 92 0.00 -3.13 3.71
CA ALA A 92 -0.58 -4.08 2.79
C ALA A 92 -0.40 -5.50 3.34
N THR A 93 -1.49 -6.28 3.43
CA THR A 93 -1.41 -7.70 3.79
C THR A 93 -1.32 -8.51 2.50
N ILE A 94 -0.26 -9.30 2.38
CA ILE A 94 -0.07 -10.28 1.30
C ILE A 94 -0.56 -11.64 1.81
N THR A 95 -1.39 -12.32 1.01
CA THR A 95 -1.88 -13.66 1.31
C THR A 95 -1.57 -14.58 0.14
N VAL A 96 -1.02 -15.76 0.42
CA VAL A 96 -0.84 -16.85 -0.55
C VAL A 96 -1.62 -18.07 -0.09
N THR A 97 -2.40 -18.64 -1.01
CA THR A 97 -3.05 -19.94 -0.85
C THR A 97 -2.39 -20.93 -1.78
N VAL A 98 -1.94 -22.06 -1.23
CA VAL A 98 -1.32 -23.16 -1.98
C VAL A 98 -2.29 -24.33 -1.99
N LEU A 99 -2.58 -24.87 -3.17
CA LEU A 99 -3.48 -26.01 -3.37
C LEU A 99 -2.75 -27.18 -3.99
N ASP A 100 -3.13 -28.39 -3.59
CA ASP A 100 -2.77 -29.61 -4.31
C ASP A 100 -3.79 -29.95 -5.42
N ASP A 101 -3.54 -31.04 -6.14
CA ASP A 101 -4.38 -31.56 -7.22
C ASP A 101 -5.67 -32.24 -6.75
N SER A 102 -5.77 -32.56 -5.45
CA SER A 102 -6.97 -33.07 -4.79
C SER A 102 -7.87 -31.95 -4.27
N GLY A 103 -7.42 -30.70 -4.34
CA GLY A 103 -8.12 -29.51 -3.88
C GLY A 103 -7.95 -29.20 -2.39
N ALA A 104 -7.08 -29.91 -1.66
CA ALA A 104 -6.72 -29.49 -0.30
C ALA A 104 -5.73 -28.33 -0.37
N SER A 105 -5.70 -27.50 0.69
CA SER A 105 -4.98 -26.22 0.65
C SER A 105 -4.42 -25.79 1.98
N ASP A 106 -3.37 -24.98 1.93
CA ASP A 106 -2.83 -24.21 3.05
C ASP A 106 -2.74 -22.73 2.67
N THR A 107 -2.81 -21.84 3.66
CA THR A 107 -2.81 -20.39 3.44
C THR A 107 -1.94 -19.71 4.47
N SER A 108 -1.08 -18.80 3.99
CA SER A 108 -0.24 -17.96 4.83
C SER A 108 -0.38 -16.50 4.44
N SER A 109 -0.17 -15.62 5.41
CA SER A 109 -0.25 -14.17 5.21
C SER A 109 0.82 -13.43 5.99
N ALA A 110 1.27 -12.31 5.44
CA ALA A 110 2.23 -11.43 6.07
C ALA A 110 1.89 -9.97 5.75
N THR A 111 2.23 -9.07 6.68
CA THR A 111 1.94 -7.64 6.55
C THR A 111 3.20 -6.89 6.17
N VAL A 112 3.13 -6.13 5.08
CA VAL A 112 4.18 -5.22 4.61
C VAL A 112 3.83 -3.80 5.03
N ILE A 113 4.75 -3.10 5.68
CA ILE A 113 4.60 -1.67 6.00
C ILE A 113 5.09 -0.84 4.80
N VAL A 114 4.17 -0.08 4.20
CA VAL A 114 4.45 0.80 3.07
C VAL A 114 4.80 2.17 3.61
N ARG A 115 6.04 2.60 3.37
CA ARG A 115 6.55 3.90 3.80
C ARG A 115 6.19 4.98 2.79
N PRO A 116 5.87 6.20 3.24
CA PRO A 116 5.63 7.29 2.32
C PRO A 116 6.92 7.67 1.59
N VAL A 117 6.79 8.06 0.32
CA VAL A 117 7.88 8.64 -0.45
C VAL A 117 7.85 10.16 -0.28
N THR A 118 8.95 10.75 0.19
CA THR A 118 9.08 12.21 0.36
C THR A 118 9.90 12.82 -0.78
N THR A 119 9.38 13.88 -1.40
CA THR A 119 10.07 14.63 -2.47
C THR A 119 10.13 16.11 -2.13
N THR A 120 11.27 16.75 -2.35
CA THR A 120 11.43 18.21 -2.18
C THR A 120 10.77 18.95 -3.34
N ILE A 121 9.88 19.89 -3.01
CA ILE A 121 9.27 20.82 -3.96
C ILE A 121 10.12 22.10 -4.04
N ILE A 122 10.47 22.67 -2.88
CA ILE A 122 11.23 23.91 -2.76
C ILE A 122 12.29 23.72 -1.68
N ALA A 123 13.53 24.09 -1.98
CA ALA A 123 14.57 24.34 -1.01
C ALA A 123 15.18 25.69 -1.35
N TRP A 124 14.96 26.68 -0.51
CA TRP A 124 15.41 28.04 -0.76
C TRP A 124 15.99 28.69 0.48
N ASP A 125 17.12 29.36 0.28
CA ASP A 125 17.84 30.14 1.28
C ASP A 125 18.21 31.47 0.63
N GLY A 126 17.70 32.57 1.18
CA GLY A 126 17.96 33.89 0.62
C GLY A 126 17.11 35.00 1.23
N ALA A 127 17.30 36.22 0.72
CA ALA A 127 16.57 37.40 1.18
C ALA A 127 15.34 37.70 0.31
N VAL A 128 14.25 38.12 0.96
CA VAL A 128 13.10 38.74 0.32
C VAL A 128 13.16 40.25 0.60
N GLU A 129 13.33 41.05 -0.45
CA GLU A 129 13.44 42.51 -0.33
C GLU A 129 12.14 43.13 0.17
N ALA A 130 12.23 44.26 0.87
CA ALA A 130 11.07 45.00 1.36
C ALA A 130 10.15 45.41 0.19
N GLY A 131 8.86 45.01 0.26
CA GLY A 131 7.86 45.33 -0.76
C GLY A 131 7.84 44.33 -1.93
N GLU A 132 8.70 43.32 -1.90
CA GLU A 132 8.77 42.27 -2.92
C GLU A 132 8.18 40.95 -2.40
N TYR A 133 8.01 40.01 -3.32
CA TYR A 133 7.64 38.63 -2.99
C TYR A 133 8.47 37.62 -3.81
N LYS A 134 8.56 36.39 -3.31
CA LYS A 134 9.02 35.24 -4.09
C LYS A 134 7.84 34.33 -4.39
N LEU A 135 7.83 33.77 -5.59
CA LEU A 135 6.76 32.91 -6.08
C LEU A 135 7.32 31.65 -6.72
N TRP A 136 6.82 30.51 -6.29
CA TRP A 136 6.98 29.22 -6.96
C TRP A 136 5.60 28.66 -7.29
N SER A 137 5.52 27.88 -8.35
CA SER A 137 4.26 27.24 -8.77
C SER A 137 4.52 25.77 -9.08
N SER A 138 3.63 24.90 -8.62
CA SER A 138 3.60 23.49 -9.03
C SER A 138 2.25 23.18 -9.65
N SER A 139 2.28 22.68 -10.89
CA SER A 139 1.08 22.21 -11.59
C SER A 139 0.73 20.76 -11.26
N TYR A 140 1.56 20.06 -10.47
CA TYR A 140 1.39 18.64 -10.20
C TYR A 140 1.81 18.29 -8.77
N ILE A 141 0.85 18.41 -7.86
CA ILE A 141 0.89 17.82 -6.52
C ILE A 141 -0.33 16.90 -6.44
N PRO A 142 -0.16 15.57 -6.35
CA PRO A 142 -1.32 14.67 -6.41
C PRO A 142 -2.25 14.87 -5.21
N ILE A 143 -3.54 14.70 -5.44
CA ILE A 143 -4.58 14.85 -4.42
C ILE A 143 -4.33 13.81 -3.30
N GLY A 144 -4.52 14.23 -2.05
CA GLY A 144 -4.32 13.37 -0.89
C GLY A 144 -2.88 13.31 -0.38
N TYR A 145 -1.89 13.75 -1.17
CA TYR A 145 -0.52 13.89 -0.68
C TYR A 145 -0.49 14.93 0.43
N ARG A 146 0.49 14.79 1.34
CA ARG A 146 0.72 15.78 2.38
C ARG A 146 1.83 16.71 1.92
N VAL A 147 1.55 18.00 1.84
CA VAL A 147 2.59 19.03 1.76
C VAL A 147 2.99 19.40 3.18
N HIS A 148 4.29 19.47 3.44
CA HIS A 148 4.83 19.84 4.73
C HIS A 148 6.21 20.48 4.58
N GLY A 149 6.73 21.05 5.65
CA GLY A 149 8.02 21.68 5.61
C GLY A 149 8.26 22.59 6.80
N SER A 150 9.31 23.38 6.69
CA SER A 150 9.75 24.31 7.71
C SER A 150 10.01 25.67 7.08
N PHE A 151 9.63 26.72 7.81
CA PHE A 151 9.85 28.10 7.44
C PHE A 151 10.53 28.84 8.59
N SER A 152 11.64 29.51 8.31
CA SER A 152 12.39 30.32 9.27
C SER A 152 12.79 31.64 8.65
N VAL A 153 12.67 32.71 9.41
CA VAL A 153 12.96 34.08 9.00
C VAL A 153 13.67 34.82 10.12
N ASP A 154 14.61 35.71 9.77
CA ASP A 154 15.37 36.51 10.74
C ASP A 154 14.52 37.59 11.43
N ASP A 155 13.48 38.08 10.76
CA ASP A 155 12.52 39.05 11.26
C ASP A 155 11.09 38.63 10.89
N ASN A 156 10.13 38.89 11.76
CA ASN A 156 8.78 38.35 11.69
C ASN A 156 7.90 39.03 10.62
N ASP A 157 8.48 39.64 9.59
CA ASP A 157 7.78 40.44 8.58
C ASP A 157 7.39 39.64 7.31
N ILE A 158 7.81 38.37 7.21
CA ILE A 158 7.50 37.51 6.06
C ILE A 158 6.34 36.57 6.36
N THR A 159 5.37 36.53 5.45
CA THR A 159 4.31 35.52 5.44
C THR A 159 4.57 34.48 4.37
N PHE A 160 4.51 33.20 4.73
CA PHE A 160 4.49 32.09 3.77
C PHE A 160 3.06 31.65 3.47
N LEU A 161 2.72 31.53 2.19
CA LEU A 161 1.41 31.10 1.71
C LEU A 161 1.53 29.92 0.75
N MET A 162 0.59 29.00 0.86
CA MET A 162 0.25 28.04 -0.19
C MET A 162 -1.21 28.26 -0.62
N LEU A 163 -1.41 28.66 -1.88
CA LEU A 163 -2.71 28.99 -2.46
C LEU A 163 -3.00 28.06 -3.65
N ASP A 164 -4.27 27.73 -3.88
CA ASP A 164 -4.68 27.20 -5.18
C ASP A 164 -4.71 28.32 -6.25
N SER A 165 -4.91 27.96 -7.51
CA SER A 165 -4.93 28.92 -8.63
C SER A 165 -5.99 30.02 -8.46
N THR A 166 -7.14 29.73 -7.86
CA THR A 166 -8.22 30.69 -7.66
C THR A 166 -7.85 31.71 -6.59
N ASN A 167 -7.40 31.22 -5.43
CA ASN A 167 -7.01 32.05 -4.29
C ASN A 167 -5.73 32.85 -4.57
N TYR A 168 -4.84 32.33 -5.42
CA TYR A 168 -3.70 33.11 -5.93
C TYR A 168 -4.13 34.35 -6.72
N GLN A 169 -5.13 34.24 -7.60
CA GLN A 169 -5.62 35.42 -8.32
C GLN A 169 -6.30 36.41 -7.37
N LEU A 170 -7.01 35.94 -6.34
CA LEU A 170 -7.61 36.81 -5.32
C LEU A 170 -6.53 37.55 -4.51
N TRP A 171 -5.49 36.85 -4.05
CA TRP A 171 -4.36 37.46 -3.34
C TRP A 171 -3.67 38.54 -4.19
N ARG A 172 -3.39 38.25 -5.48
CA ARG A 172 -2.78 39.24 -6.40
C ARG A 172 -3.60 40.50 -6.62
N LEU A 173 -4.92 40.41 -6.45
CA LEU A 173 -5.86 41.51 -6.66
C LEU A 173 -6.25 42.18 -5.34
N ASP A 174 -5.51 41.93 -4.25
CA ASP A 174 -5.80 42.44 -2.91
C ASP A 174 -7.25 42.17 -2.48
N SER A 175 -7.75 40.99 -2.87
CA SER A 175 -9.10 40.51 -2.55
C SER A 175 -9.03 39.43 -1.46
N SER A 176 -10.13 39.23 -0.73
CA SER A 176 -10.21 38.18 0.28
C SER A 176 -9.95 36.79 -0.34
N TYR A 177 -9.03 36.04 0.24
CA TYR A 177 -8.60 34.72 -0.20
C TYR A 177 -8.56 33.73 0.97
N SER A 178 -8.53 32.44 0.66
CA SER A 178 -8.29 31.36 1.61
C SER A 178 -7.00 30.64 1.24
N ALA A 179 -6.09 30.53 2.19
CA ALA A 179 -4.84 29.80 2.02
C ALA A 179 -4.97 28.38 2.54
N LEU A 180 -4.38 27.41 1.82
CA LEU A 180 -4.26 26.04 2.31
C LEU A 180 -3.22 25.97 3.44
N ILE A 181 -2.13 26.71 3.30
CA ILE A 181 -1.12 26.92 4.33
C ILE A 181 -0.88 28.41 4.43
N LYS A 182 -0.93 28.93 5.66
CA LYS A 182 -0.56 30.31 5.97
C LYS A 182 0.28 30.29 7.23
N VAL A 183 1.52 30.75 7.11
CA VAL A 183 2.46 30.86 8.22
C VAL A 183 2.84 32.34 8.32
N GLU A 184 2.28 33.01 9.31
CA GLU A 184 2.51 34.42 9.59
C GLU A 184 3.65 34.56 10.59
N GLU A 185 4.57 35.49 10.34
CA GLU A 185 5.41 36.09 11.37
C GLU A 185 6.22 35.10 12.24
N SER A 186 6.61 33.94 11.69
CA SER A 186 7.17 32.87 12.52
C SER A 186 8.56 32.42 12.11
N ALA A 187 9.51 32.55 13.03
CA ALA A 187 10.82 31.93 12.92
C ALA A 187 10.76 30.44 13.31
N GLY A 188 11.01 29.54 12.37
CA GLY A 188 11.21 28.11 12.63
C GLY A 188 9.92 27.32 12.83
N SER A 189 8.81 27.72 12.20
CA SER A 189 7.56 26.96 12.27
C SER A 189 7.52 25.86 11.22
N ASP A 190 7.15 24.67 11.66
CA ASP A 190 6.72 23.60 10.76
C ASP A 190 5.29 23.85 10.28
N PHE A 191 5.00 23.46 9.05
CA PHE A 191 3.66 23.49 8.49
C PHE A 191 3.33 22.16 7.83
N SER A 192 2.04 21.85 7.75
CA SER A 192 1.56 20.72 6.97
C SER A 192 0.09 20.86 6.59
N ALA A 193 -0.25 20.44 5.37
CA ALA A 193 -1.63 20.29 4.92
C ALA A 193 -1.77 19.08 3.98
N ILE A 194 -2.96 18.48 3.96
CA ILE A 194 -3.33 17.52 2.92
C ILE A 194 -3.74 18.29 1.68
N VAL A 195 -3.25 17.86 0.52
CA VAL A 195 -3.50 18.47 -0.78
C VAL A 195 -4.94 18.15 -1.20
N PRO A 196 -5.82 19.16 -1.30
CA PRO A 196 -7.18 18.97 -1.78
C PRO A 196 -7.18 18.76 -3.31
N ALA A 197 -8.37 18.64 -3.91
CA ALA A 197 -8.48 18.70 -5.36
C ALA A 197 -8.16 20.12 -5.87
N GLY A 198 -7.30 20.23 -6.90
CA GLY A 198 -6.90 21.53 -7.47
C GLY A 198 -6.15 21.39 -8.79
N ALA A 199 -6.12 22.47 -9.58
CA ALA A 199 -5.45 22.54 -10.89
C ALA A 199 -4.03 23.12 -10.83
N GLY A 200 -3.46 23.23 -9.64
CA GLY A 200 -2.14 23.80 -9.38
C GLY A 200 -2.09 24.55 -8.04
N TYR A 201 -0.88 24.72 -7.54
CA TYR A 201 -0.60 25.40 -6.29
C TYR A 201 0.52 26.43 -6.46
N HIS A 202 0.37 27.55 -5.76
CA HIS A 202 1.31 28.65 -5.71
C HIS A 202 1.85 28.80 -4.29
N PHE A 203 3.17 28.84 -4.17
CA PHE A 203 3.89 29.05 -2.93
C PHE A 203 4.50 30.44 -2.93
N ILE A 204 4.21 31.23 -1.90
CA ILE A 204 4.55 32.65 -1.86
C ILE A 204 5.28 32.96 -0.56
N LEU A 205 6.40 33.66 -0.67
CA LEU A 205 6.97 34.41 0.45
C LEU A 205 6.66 35.88 0.21
N ASP A 206 5.81 36.44 1.06
CA ASP A 206 5.25 37.77 0.91
C ASP A 206 5.87 38.71 1.95
N ASN A 207 6.60 39.74 1.47
CA ASN A 207 7.12 40.85 2.27
C ASN A 207 6.39 42.17 1.94
N GLN A 208 5.17 42.13 1.40
CA GLN A 208 4.45 43.34 0.98
C GLN A 208 3.61 43.95 2.11
N PHE A 209 3.07 43.14 3.02
CA PHE A 209 2.05 43.59 3.98
C PHE A 209 2.58 44.08 5.35
N ASN A 210 3.86 43.83 5.68
CA ASN A 210 4.49 44.24 6.95
C ASN A 210 5.86 44.92 6.75
N VAL A 211 6.07 45.55 5.59
CA VAL A 211 7.34 46.16 5.17
C VAL A 211 8.00 47.04 6.23
N ASN A 212 9.20 46.63 6.68
CA ASN A 212 10.19 47.57 7.23
C ASN A 212 11.63 47.28 6.80
N ARG A 213 11.99 46.05 6.37
CA ARG A 213 13.36 45.64 5.97
C ARG A 213 13.36 44.41 5.04
N ASP A 214 14.52 44.15 4.46
CA ASP A 214 14.82 42.87 3.80
C ASP A 214 14.99 41.79 4.86
N SER A 215 14.48 40.59 4.60
CA SER A 215 14.51 39.48 5.56
C SER A 215 15.09 38.23 4.93
N SER A 216 16.07 37.62 5.61
CA SER A 216 16.60 36.30 5.22
C SER A 216 15.58 35.23 5.59
N VAL A 217 15.40 34.26 4.71
CA VAL A 217 14.45 33.16 4.85
C VAL A 217 15.15 31.85 4.52
N HIS A 218 14.94 30.87 5.40
CA HIS A 218 15.19 29.46 5.11
C HIS A 218 13.84 28.76 4.90
N LEU A 219 13.62 28.23 3.70
CA LEU A 219 12.38 27.56 3.32
C LEU A 219 12.68 26.16 2.79
N LEU A 220 12.02 25.17 3.39
CA LEU A 220 11.94 23.81 2.87
C LEU A 220 10.47 23.44 2.70
N VAL A 221 10.07 23.04 1.50
CA VAL A 221 8.74 22.51 1.19
C VAL A 221 8.90 21.14 0.55
N GLN A 222 8.21 20.16 1.11
CA GLN A 222 8.22 18.77 0.66
C GLN A 222 6.79 18.27 0.48
N GLN A 223 6.64 17.24 -0.35
CA GLN A 223 5.45 16.42 -0.38
C GLN A 223 5.78 15.00 0.06
N SER A 224 4.85 14.36 0.77
CA SER A 224 4.89 12.93 1.06
C SER A 224 3.66 12.25 0.49
N SER A 225 3.83 11.02 -0.03
CA SER A 225 2.69 10.22 -0.45
C SER A 225 1.71 9.95 0.72
N PRO A 226 0.41 9.71 0.43
CA PRO A 226 -0.66 9.64 1.41
C PRO A 226 -0.47 8.54 2.45
#